data_AF-A0A081NDM1-F1
#
_entry.id   AF-A0A081NDM1-F1
#
_cell.length_a   1.000
_cell.length_b   1.000
_cell.length_c   1.000
_cell.angle_alpha   90.00
_cell.angle_beta   90.00
_cell.angle_gamma   90.00
#
_symmetry.space_group_name_H-M   'P 1'
#
loop_
_entity.id
_entity.type
_entity.pdbx_description
1 polymer ?
#
loop_
_entity_poly.entity_id
_entity_poly.type
_entity_poly.pdbx_seq_one_letter_code
_entity_poly.pdbx_strand_id
1 'polypeptide(L)'
;MRHPPEVEGHCRADDCLKLGFPQAELNDFANVAGEVYLAMAGPGGKLKAGKKIVELVNKLPRYTGIKPKYHVNKAHVKGSKEFNTNKTPLPDDAADVYKRSVPDDPVNARHWYGLNKNGVIYRFSNANDGTMHFSGRSDSGNGIRSITKYAEQRLRDL
;
A
#
# COMPACT_ATOMS: atom_id res chain seq x y z
N MET A 1 44.79 -29.46 12.06
CA MET A 1 43.70 -28.82 11.30
C MET A 1 42.68 -28.36 12.32
N ARG A 2 42.42 -27.05 12.44
CA ARG A 2 41.46 -26.51 13.43
C ARG A 2 40.21 -26.06 12.67
N HIS A 3 39.05 -26.56 13.08
CA HIS A 3 37.75 -26.07 12.60
C HIS A 3 37.56 -24.61 13.06
N PRO A 4 36.98 -23.73 12.23
CA PRO A 4 36.58 -22.40 12.67
C PRO A 4 35.36 -22.48 13.62
N PRO A 5 35.24 -21.57 14.60
CA PRO A 5 34.11 -21.54 15.53
C PRO A 5 32.83 -21.10 14.82
N GLU A 6 31.74 -21.78 15.18
CA GLU A 6 30.37 -21.49 14.78
C GLU A 6 29.98 -20.09 15.26
N VAL A 7 29.54 -19.24 14.33
CA VAL A 7 29.18 -17.84 14.63
C VAL A 7 27.74 -17.83 15.16
N GLU A 8 27.58 -17.77 16.47
CA GLU A 8 26.30 -17.54 17.13
C GLU A 8 25.78 -16.14 16.79
N GLY A 9 24.93 -16.06 15.76
CA GLY A 9 24.32 -14.79 15.33
C GLY A 9 23.05 -14.94 14.51
N HIS A 10 22.48 -16.14 14.44
CA HIS A 10 21.20 -16.37 13.78
C HIS A 10 20.13 -16.59 14.83
N CYS A 11 19.20 -15.63 14.98
CA CYS A 11 17.90 -15.92 15.55
C CYS A 11 17.31 -17.07 14.72
N ARG A 12 17.19 -18.27 15.31
CA ARG A 12 16.40 -19.34 14.71
C ARG A 12 14.97 -18.83 14.60
N ALA A 13 14.33 -19.05 13.46
CA ALA A 13 12.96 -18.59 13.19
C ALA A 13 11.97 -19.00 14.30
N ASP A 14 12.26 -20.11 14.98
CA ASP A 14 11.47 -20.69 16.07
C ASP A 14 11.46 -19.83 17.36
N ASP A 15 12.46 -18.97 17.56
CA ASP A 15 12.55 -18.13 18.76
C ASP A 15 11.87 -16.76 18.58
N CYS A 16 11.66 -16.30 17.34
CA CYS A 16 10.97 -15.03 17.08
C CYS A 16 9.44 -15.13 17.27
N LEU A 17 8.85 -16.31 17.08
CA LEU A 17 7.44 -16.57 17.38
C LEU A 17 7.12 -16.47 18.87
N LYS A 18 8.08 -16.81 19.75
CA LYS A 18 7.92 -16.72 21.23
C LYS A 18 7.85 -15.28 21.74
N LEU A 19 8.34 -14.33 20.96
CA LEU A 19 8.32 -12.89 21.29
C LEU A 19 7.04 -12.18 20.78
N GLY A 20 6.08 -12.93 20.21
CA GLY A 20 4.78 -12.39 19.81
C GLY A 20 4.77 -11.66 18.47
N PHE A 21 5.83 -11.76 17.66
CA PHE A 21 5.87 -11.15 16.33
C PHE A 21 5.12 -12.02 15.31
N PRO A 22 4.16 -11.46 14.55
CA PRO A 22 3.47 -12.20 13.49
C PRO A 22 4.42 -12.48 12.32
N GLN A 23 4.29 -13.67 11.71
CA GLN A 23 5.17 -14.19 10.63
C GLN A 23 5.44 -13.19 9.48
N ALA A 24 4.50 -12.29 9.20
CA ALA A 24 4.63 -11.27 8.16
C ALA A 24 5.76 -10.27 8.46
N GLU A 25 5.91 -9.84 9.72
CA GLU A 25 6.97 -8.89 10.11
C GLU A 25 8.36 -9.53 10.06
N LEU A 26 8.44 -10.85 10.30
CA LEU A 26 9.69 -11.61 10.28
C LEU A 26 10.28 -11.74 8.88
N ASN A 27 9.43 -11.97 7.87
CA ASN A 27 9.88 -12.08 6.49
C ASN A 27 10.40 -10.73 5.96
N ASP A 28 9.72 -9.64 6.33
CA ASP A 28 10.16 -8.29 5.98
C ASP A 28 11.45 -7.93 6.73
N PHE A 29 11.56 -8.28 8.01
CA PHE A 29 12.77 -8.05 8.81
C PHE A 29 13.98 -8.87 8.31
N ALA A 30 13.79 -10.14 7.96
CA ALA A 30 14.85 -11.00 7.46
C ALA A 30 15.37 -10.54 6.09
N ASN A 31 14.47 -10.08 5.21
CA ASN A 31 14.85 -9.48 3.93
C ASN A 31 15.63 -8.18 4.13
N VAL A 32 15.19 -7.32 5.05
CA VAL A 32 15.91 -6.08 5.40
C VAL A 32 17.28 -6.41 6.00
N ALA A 33 17.36 -7.31 6.98
CA ALA A 33 18.60 -7.70 7.64
C ALA A 33 19.62 -8.33 6.66
N GLY A 34 19.14 -9.16 5.72
CA GLY A 34 19.98 -9.74 4.67
C GLY A 34 20.57 -8.68 3.74
N GLU A 35 19.77 -7.69 3.31
CA GLU A 35 20.27 -6.58 2.50
C GLU A 35 21.23 -5.65 3.26
N VAL A 36 20.98 -5.41 4.55
CA VAL A 36 21.88 -4.65 5.43
C VAL A 36 23.23 -5.34 5.54
N TYR A 37 23.24 -6.65 5.79
CA TYR A 37 24.46 -7.43 5.94
C TYR A 37 25.30 -7.41 4.67
N LEU A 38 24.69 -7.59 3.49
CA LEU A 38 25.38 -7.47 2.20
C LEU A 38 25.95 -6.07 1.97
N ALA A 39 25.21 -5.02 2.34
CA ALA A 39 25.65 -3.64 2.17
C ALA A 39 26.83 -3.27 3.09
N MET A 40 26.94 -3.89 4.27
CA MET A 40 28.04 -3.68 5.21
C MET A 40 29.30 -4.51 4.90
N ALA A 41 29.17 -5.63 4.19
CA ALA A 41 30.27 -6.54 3.85
C ALA A 41 31.12 -6.10 2.64
N GLY A 42 30.73 -5.06 1.89
CA GLY A 42 31.47 -4.57 0.71
C GLY A 42 32.47 -3.44 1.01
N PRO A 43 33.57 -3.31 0.23
CA PRO A 43 34.54 -2.21 0.39
C PRO A 43 33.87 -0.86 0.05
N GLY A 44 33.59 -0.07 1.09
CA GLY A 44 32.84 1.21 1.01
C GLY A 44 31.49 1.23 1.77
N GLY A 45 31.13 0.16 2.48
CA GLY A 45 29.79 -0.11 3.02
C GLY A 45 29.22 0.82 4.10
N LYS A 46 30.02 1.67 4.75
CA LYS A 46 29.54 2.41 5.94
C LYS A 46 28.61 3.60 5.64
N LEU A 47 28.72 4.23 4.47
CA LEU A 47 27.90 5.42 4.16
C LEU A 47 26.63 5.11 3.34
N LYS A 48 26.66 4.08 2.48
CA LYS A 48 25.53 3.68 1.64
C LYS A 48 24.51 2.81 2.39
N ALA A 49 24.98 2.00 3.34
CA ALA A 49 24.11 1.17 4.17
C ALA A 49 23.18 2.05 5.04
N GLY A 50 23.69 3.10 5.69
CA GLY A 50 22.88 3.98 6.54
C GLY A 50 21.67 4.60 5.81
N LYS A 51 21.87 5.12 4.60
CA LYS A 51 20.78 5.69 3.80
C LYS A 51 19.77 4.63 3.33
N LYS A 52 20.25 3.49 2.83
CA LYS A 52 19.40 2.42 2.33
C LYS A 52 18.60 1.75 3.47
N ILE A 53 19.19 1.64 4.66
CA ILE A 53 18.50 1.18 5.88
C ILE A 53 17.39 2.16 6.22
N VAL A 54 17.68 3.45 6.35
CA VAL A 54 16.66 4.48 6.64
C VAL A 54 15.53 4.47 5.59
N GLU A 55 15.86 4.29 4.30
CA GLU A 55 14.84 4.14 3.25
C GLU A 55 14.03 2.84 3.36
N LEU A 56 14.59 1.75 3.86
CA LEU A 56 13.88 0.49 4.07
C LEU A 56 12.99 0.52 5.32
N VAL A 57 13.46 1.09 6.44
CA VAL A 57 12.64 1.22 7.66
C VAL A 57 11.52 2.24 7.51
N ASN A 58 11.64 3.21 6.60
CA ASN A 58 10.62 4.23 6.36
C ASN A 58 9.58 3.85 5.29
N LYS A 59 9.71 2.70 4.63
CA LYS A 59 8.71 2.27 3.64
C LYS A 59 7.48 1.75 4.35
N LEU A 60 6.34 2.34 4.01
CA LEU A 60 5.05 1.84 4.48
C LEU A 60 4.84 0.38 4.08
N PRO A 61 4.20 -0.42 4.95
CA PRO A 61 3.85 -1.80 4.65
C PRO A 61 3.05 -1.87 3.35
N ARG A 62 3.33 -2.87 2.51
CA ARG A 62 2.60 -3.07 1.26
C ARG A 62 1.39 -3.96 1.48
N TYR A 63 0.26 -3.55 0.92
CA TYR A 63 -0.89 -4.44 0.82
C TYR A 63 -0.55 -5.64 -0.08
N THR A 64 -0.70 -6.84 0.47
CA THR A 64 -0.40 -8.13 -0.21
C THR A 64 -1.65 -8.88 -0.65
N GLY A 65 -2.84 -8.38 -0.31
CA GLY A 65 -4.11 -8.99 -0.71
C GLY A 65 -4.42 -8.81 -2.19
N ILE A 66 -5.46 -9.50 -2.65
CA ILE A 66 -5.98 -9.36 -4.01
C ILE A 66 -6.72 -8.03 -4.12
N LYS A 67 -6.26 -7.16 -5.02
CA LYS A 67 -6.98 -5.93 -5.36
C LYS A 67 -8.35 -6.27 -5.96
N PRO A 68 -9.47 -5.76 -5.42
CA PRO A 68 -10.80 -6.04 -5.95
C PRO A 68 -10.95 -5.64 -7.42
N LYS A 69 -11.93 -6.23 -8.13
CA LYS A 69 -12.23 -5.83 -9.50
C LYS A 69 -12.96 -4.50 -9.53
N TYR A 70 -12.60 -3.64 -10.48
CA TYR A 70 -13.34 -2.40 -10.71
C TYR A 70 -14.63 -2.66 -11.49
N HIS A 71 -15.71 -2.02 -11.08
CA HIS A 71 -16.95 -1.95 -11.83
C HIS A 71 -17.50 -0.52 -11.86
N VAL A 72 -18.29 -0.21 -12.87
CA VAL A 72 -19.00 1.07 -12.96
C VAL A 72 -20.30 0.99 -12.18
N ASN A 73 -20.51 1.94 -11.26
CA ASN A 73 -21.81 2.14 -10.63
C ASN A 73 -22.62 3.15 -11.46
N LYS A 74 -23.72 2.68 -12.07
CA LYS A 74 -24.59 3.50 -12.93
C LYS A 74 -25.12 4.76 -12.23
N ALA A 75 -25.24 4.74 -10.90
CA ALA A 75 -25.66 5.92 -10.13
C ALA A 75 -24.73 7.14 -10.26
N HIS A 76 -23.49 6.95 -10.72
CA HIS A 76 -22.54 8.02 -11.02
C HIS A 76 -22.50 8.39 -12.51
N VAL A 77 -23.08 7.59 -13.41
CA VAL A 77 -23.00 7.79 -14.86
C VAL A 77 -24.04 8.81 -15.31
N LYS A 78 -23.60 10.01 -15.72
CA LYS A 78 -24.49 11.03 -16.27
C LYS A 78 -25.26 10.49 -17.47
N GLY A 79 -26.57 10.73 -17.51
CA GLY A 79 -27.45 10.28 -18.58
C GLY A 79 -27.91 8.81 -18.47
N SER A 80 -27.44 8.06 -17.47
CA SER A 80 -28.05 6.76 -17.16
C SER A 80 -29.41 6.92 -16.49
N LYS A 81 -30.28 5.91 -16.61
CA LYS A 81 -31.59 5.88 -15.96
C LYS A 81 -31.48 5.89 -14.43
N GLU A 82 -30.38 5.37 -13.90
CA GLU A 82 -30.08 5.25 -12.47
C GLU A 82 -29.26 6.42 -11.93
N PHE A 83 -28.92 7.42 -12.76
CA PHE A 83 -28.09 8.54 -12.37
C PHE A 83 -28.69 9.28 -11.18
N ASN A 84 -27.91 9.41 -10.10
CA ASN A 84 -28.32 10.16 -8.93
C ASN A 84 -27.62 11.51 -8.92
N THR A 85 -28.38 12.60 -9.08
CA THR A 85 -27.86 13.98 -9.11
C THR A 85 -27.18 14.42 -7.83
N ASN A 86 -27.46 13.76 -6.69
CA ASN A 86 -26.79 14.00 -5.41
C ASN A 86 -25.42 13.32 -5.33
N LYS A 87 -25.06 12.48 -6.30
CA LYS A 87 -23.76 11.81 -6.36
C LYS A 87 -22.80 12.56 -7.25
N THR A 88 -21.52 12.43 -6.95
CA THR A 88 -20.45 12.96 -7.79
C THR A 88 -20.47 12.23 -9.15
N PRO A 89 -20.55 12.92 -10.29
CA PRO A 89 -20.48 12.27 -11.60
C PRO A 89 -19.21 11.43 -11.79
N LEU A 90 -19.34 10.29 -12.48
CA LEU A 90 -18.25 9.40 -12.83
C LEU A 90 -17.30 10.11 -13.81
N PRO A 91 -16.02 10.25 -13.47
CA PRO A 91 -15.01 10.72 -14.42
C PRO A 91 -14.65 9.64 -15.44
N ASP A 92 -14.35 10.05 -16.68
CA ASP A 92 -13.98 9.13 -17.76
C ASP A 92 -12.69 8.35 -17.48
N ASP A 93 -11.76 8.95 -16.71
CA ASP A 93 -10.47 8.36 -16.34
C ASP A 93 -10.53 7.49 -15.07
N ALA A 94 -11.72 7.28 -14.48
CA ALA A 94 -11.85 6.57 -13.20
C ALA A 94 -11.31 5.14 -13.24
N ALA A 95 -11.47 4.42 -14.35
CA ALA A 95 -10.96 3.06 -14.50
C ALA A 95 -9.42 3.03 -14.50
N ASP A 96 -8.78 3.99 -15.16
CA ASP A 96 -7.32 4.10 -15.24
C ASP A 96 -6.70 4.59 -13.93
N VAL A 97 -7.38 5.51 -13.24
CA VAL A 97 -7.03 5.92 -11.87
C VAL A 97 -7.16 4.74 -10.91
N TYR A 98 -8.17 3.89 -11.09
CA TYR A 98 -8.32 2.70 -10.25
C TYR A 98 -7.17 1.72 -10.42
N LYS A 99 -6.65 1.48 -11.63
CA LYS A 99 -5.51 0.56 -11.84
C LYS A 99 -4.33 0.90 -10.92
N ARG A 100 -4.05 2.18 -10.75
CA ARG A 100 -2.94 2.73 -9.95
C ARG A 100 -3.33 3.10 -8.51
N SER A 101 -4.57 2.85 -8.10
CA SER A 101 -5.02 3.20 -6.74
C SER A 101 -4.32 2.37 -5.66
N VAL A 102 -4.20 2.97 -4.48
CA VAL A 102 -3.64 2.38 -3.26
C VAL A 102 -4.76 2.13 -2.24
N PRO A 103 -4.66 1.13 -1.37
CA PRO A 103 -5.67 0.87 -0.36
C PRO A 103 -5.59 1.89 0.78
N ASP A 104 -6.67 1.98 1.56
CA ASP A 104 -6.77 2.81 2.76
C ASP A 104 -6.05 2.22 3.98
N ASP A 105 -5.82 0.91 3.97
CA ASP A 105 -5.13 0.16 5.01
C ASP A 105 -4.29 -0.97 4.39
N PRO A 106 -3.09 -1.27 4.91
CA PRO A 106 -2.21 -2.32 4.39
C PRO A 106 -2.70 -3.76 4.68
N VAL A 107 -3.64 -3.95 5.61
CA VAL A 107 -4.15 -5.27 6.03
C VAL A 107 -5.63 -5.40 5.70
N ASN A 108 -6.45 -4.46 6.15
CA ASN A 108 -7.91 -4.51 6.09
C ASN A 108 -8.45 -3.42 5.14
N ALA A 109 -8.05 -3.48 3.87
CA ALA A 109 -8.41 -2.49 2.86
C ALA A 109 -9.94 -2.45 2.61
N ARG A 110 -10.58 -1.34 2.99
CA ARG A 110 -12.03 -1.09 2.78
C ARG A 110 -12.28 -0.12 1.64
N HIS A 111 -11.38 0.81 1.45
CA HIS A 111 -11.42 1.83 0.40
C HIS A 111 -10.11 1.87 -0.37
N TRP A 112 -10.18 2.38 -1.59
CA TRP A 112 -9.01 2.60 -2.41
C TRP A 112 -8.99 4.05 -2.88
N TYR A 113 -7.81 4.62 -3.00
CA TYR A 113 -7.61 6.00 -3.40
C TYR A 113 -6.66 6.07 -4.58
N GLY A 114 -6.97 6.87 -5.59
CA GLY A 114 -6.09 7.07 -6.73
C GLY A 114 -5.95 8.55 -7.07
N LEU A 115 -4.79 8.94 -7.58
CA LEU A 115 -4.52 10.30 -8.03
C LEU A 115 -4.67 10.38 -9.56
N ASN A 116 -5.53 11.29 -10.02
CA ASN A 116 -5.65 11.57 -11.44
C ASN A 116 -4.53 12.51 -11.92
N LYS A 117 -4.46 12.74 -13.24
CA LYS A 117 -3.43 13.59 -13.86
C LYS A 117 -3.49 15.07 -13.43
N ASN A 118 -4.62 15.52 -12.89
CA ASN A 118 -4.83 16.90 -12.45
C ASN A 118 -4.62 17.05 -10.93
N GLY A 119 -4.11 16.02 -10.24
CA GLY A 119 -3.93 16.05 -8.79
C GLY A 119 -5.22 15.88 -7.97
N VAL A 120 -6.33 15.49 -8.60
CA VAL A 120 -7.58 15.19 -7.91
C VAL A 120 -7.54 13.74 -7.41
N ILE A 121 -7.80 13.56 -6.12
CA ILE A 121 -7.89 12.24 -5.50
C ILE A 121 -9.28 11.68 -5.78
N TYR A 122 -9.36 10.43 -6.25
CA TYR A 122 -10.59 9.66 -6.37
C TYR A 122 -10.67 8.63 -5.26
N ARG A 123 -11.87 8.44 -4.70
CA ARG A 123 -12.17 7.38 -3.73
C ARG A 123 -12.99 6.29 -4.38
N PHE A 124 -12.55 5.06 -4.21
CA PHE A 124 -13.25 3.85 -4.62
C PHE A 124 -13.71 3.07 -3.39
N SER A 125 -14.98 2.66 -3.39
CA SER A 125 -15.61 1.96 -2.27
C SER A 125 -16.09 0.57 -2.68
N ASN A 126 -16.03 -0.34 -1.73
CA ASN A 126 -16.53 -1.71 -1.88
C ASN A 126 -18.06 -1.70 -2.09
N ALA A 127 -18.56 -2.53 -3.02
CA ALA A 127 -20.00 -2.71 -3.28
C ALA A 127 -20.65 -3.83 -2.44
N ASN A 128 -19.91 -4.46 -1.53
CA ASN A 128 -20.29 -5.66 -0.77
C ASN A 128 -20.44 -6.93 -1.64
N ASP A 129 -19.94 -6.91 -2.88
CA ASP A 129 -19.96 -8.03 -3.83
C ASP A 129 -18.54 -8.44 -4.30
N GLY A 130 -17.50 -7.92 -3.62
CA GLY A 130 -16.11 -8.12 -3.99
C GLY A 130 -15.63 -7.19 -5.12
N THR A 131 -16.44 -6.21 -5.54
CA THR A 131 -16.06 -5.20 -6.52
C THR A 131 -15.86 -3.82 -5.88
N MET A 132 -15.17 -2.95 -6.61
CA MET A 132 -14.91 -1.56 -6.23
C MET A 132 -15.50 -0.62 -7.27
N HIS A 133 -16.12 0.46 -6.81
CA HIS A 133 -16.67 1.50 -7.67
C HIS A 133 -16.19 2.87 -7.26
N PHE A 134 -16.14 3.79 -8.22
CA PHE A 134 -15.97 5.21 -7.93
C PHE A 134 -17.07 5.69 -6.97
N SER A 135 -16.67 6.42 -5.93
CA SER A 135 -17.58 6.91 -4.88
C SER A 135 -17.46 8.40 -4.61
N GLY A 136 -16.45 9.06 -5.17
CA GLY A 136 -16.29 10.51 -5.09
C GLY A 136 -14.85 10.97 -5.36
N ARG A 137 -14.64 12.28 -5.32
CA ARG A 137 -13.37 12.94 -5.63
C ARG A 137 -13.11 14.14 -4.69
N SER A 138 -11.87 14.53 -4.52
CA SER A 138 -11.46 15.56 -3.54
C SER A 138 -11.91 16.98 -3.89
N ASP A 139 -12.20 17.25 -5.17
CA ASP A 139 -12.71 18.53 -5.68
C ASP A 139 -14.25 18.57 -5.76
N SER A 140 -14.96 17.57 -5.20
CA SER A 140 -16.41 17.62 -5.01
C SER A 140 -16.77 17.65 -3.52
N GLY A 141 -17.69 18.54 -3.13
CA GLY A 141 -17.88 18.94 -1.73
C GLY A 141 -17.97 17.80 -0.70
N ASN A 142 -18.66 16.70 -1.01
CA ASN A 142 -18.78 15.53 -0.13
C ASN A 142 -18.15 14.25 -0.71
N GLY A 143 -17.33 14.35 -1.76
CA GLY A 143 -16.81 13.20 -2.50
C GLY A 143 -15.79 12.37 -1.71
N ILE A 144 -15.03 13.01 -0.83
CA ILE A 144 -14.07 12.36 0.07
C ILE A 144 -14.23 12.96 1.47
N ARG A 145 -14.80 12.19 2.41
CA ARG A 145 -15.01 12.63 3.80
C ARG A 145 -13.74 12.53 4.65
N SER A 146 -12.90 11.54 4.34
CA SER A 146 -11.62 11.32 4.98
C SER A 146 -10.74 10.43 4.09
N ILE A 147 -9.44 10.58 4.27
CA ILE A 147 -8.40 9.72 3.72
C ILE A 147 -7.47 9.34 4.88
N THR A 148 -6.99 8.10 4.90
CA THR A 148 -6.08 7.64 5.95
C THR A 148 -4.68 8.19 5.70
N LYS A 149 -3.89 8.42 6.76
CA LYS A 149 -2.48 8.82 6.64
C LYS A 149 -1.68 7.84 5.77
N TYR A 150 -1.99 6.55 5.88
CA TYR A 150 -1.41 5.50 5.04
C TYR A 150 -1.69 5.75 3.55
N ALA A 151 -2.96 5.93 3.16
CA ALA A 151 -3.29 6.20 1.76
C ALA A 151 -2.70 7.52 1.25
N GLU A 152 -2.74 8.58 2.06
CA GLU A 152 -2.12 9.86 1.69
C GLU A 152 -0.63 9.72 1.39
N GLN A 153 0.11 9.04 2.26
CA GLN A 153 1.54 8.81 2.08
C GLN A 153 1.81 7.91 0.88
N ARG A 154 1.06 6.80 0.73
CA ARG A 154 1.20 5.90 -0.43
C ARG A 154 0.92 6.60 -1.76
N LEU A 155 -0.02 7.54 -1.80
CA LEU A 155 -0.31 8.34 -3.00
C LEU A 155 0.84 9.30 -3.38
N ARG A 156 1.59 9.81 -2.40
CA ARG A 156 2.76 10.68 -2.64
C ARG A 156 3.96 9.90 -3.19
N ASP A 157 3.99 8.60 -2.94
CA ASP A 157 5.06 7.69 -3.37
C ASP A 157 4.79 7.03 -4.74
N LEU A 158 3.68 7.37 -5.43
CA LEU A 158 3.33 6.88 -6.76
C LEU A 158 4.05 7.66 -7.87
#